data_AF-A0A9W7I233-F1
#
_entry.id   AF-A0A9W7I233-F1
#
_cell.length_a   1.000
_cell.length_b   1.000
_cell.length_c   1.000
_cell.angle_alpha   90.00
_cell.angle_beta   90.00
_cell.angle_gamma   90.00
#
_symmetry.space_group_name_H-M   'P 1'
#
loop_
_entity.id
_entity.type
_entity.pdbx_description
1 polymer ?
#
loop_
_entity_poly.entity_id
_entity_poly.type
_entity_poly.pdbx_seq_one_letter_code
_entity_poly.pdbx_strand_id
1 'polypeptide(L)'
;MDSEYAENLKANKCRTPNDNTTRLEMDPGSRKSFDLSYYTLLLKRRGLFQSDAALTTNSTSLALIRQLLSSPPQFFFDQFARSIEKMGRINVKTGTEGEIRKQCALVNS
;
A
#
# COMPACT_ATOMS: atom_id res chain seq x y z
N MET A 1 8.86 -7.01 13.09
CA MET A 1 7.80 -7.91 12.60
C MET A 1 7.43 -8.87 13.73
N ASP A 2 6.18 -9.30 13.79
CA ASP A 2 5.73 -10.38 14.66
C ASP A 2 6.54 -11.67 14.42
N SER A 3 6.97 -12.35 15.49
CA SER A 3 7.92 -13.47 15.38
C SER A 3 7.27 -14.70 14.74
N GLU A 4 6.02 -15.00 15.09
CA GLU A 4 5.27 -16.11 14.49
C GLU A 4 5.10 -15.90 12.98
N TYR A 5 4.70 -14.69 12.58
CA TYR A 5 4.55 -14.33 11.18
C TYR A 5 5.89 -14.40 10.41
N ALA A 6 6.97 -13.89 11.01
CA ALA A 6 8.30 -13.93 10.40
C ALA A 6 8.79 -15.37 10.19
N GLU A 7 8.62 -16.25 11.17
CA GLU A 7 8.99 -17.67 11.05
C GLU A 7 8.12 -18.40 10.01
N ASN A 8 6.81 -18.10 9.95
CA ASN A 8 5.94 -18.64 8.90
C ASN A 8 6.42 -18.26 7.49
N LEU A 9 6.79 -16.98 7.29
CA LEU A 9 7.31 -16.49 6.02
C LEU A 9 8.62 -17.20 5.65
N LYS A 10 9.59 -17.28 6.56
CA LYS A 10 10.87 -17.97 6.32
C LYS A 10 10.67 -19.45 5.98
N ALA A 11 9.80 -20.15 6.71
CA ALA A 11 9.59 -21.59 6.51
C ALA A 11 8.83 -21.92 5.20
N ASN A 12 7.85 -21.10 4.83
CA ASN A 12 6.88 -21.47 3.79
C ASN A 12 6.98 -20.68 2.50
N LYS A 13 7.55 -19.46 2.53
CA LYS A 13 7.52 -18.54 1.40
C LYS A 13 8.92 -18.07 1.01
N CYS A 14 9.67 -17.48 1.93
CA CYS A 14 11.01 -16.94 1.73
C CYS A 14 12.07 -17.93 2.20
N ARG A 15 12.08 -19.13 1.60
CA ARG A 15 12.94 -20.25 2.06
C ARG A 15 14.42 -20.03 1.84
N THR A 16 14.77 -19.22 0.84
CA THR A 16 16.16 -18.89 0.53
C THR A 16 16.34 -17.38 0.35
N PRO A 17 17.50 -16.81 0.75
CA PRO A 17 17.74 -15.37 0.58
C PRO A 17 17.79 -14.90 -0.86
N ASN A 18 18.03 -15.81 -1.82
CA ASN A 18 18.24 -15.49 -3.23
C ASN A 18 16.98 -15.66 -4.10
N ASP A 19 15.86 -16.07 -3.51
CA ASP A 19 14.59 -16.19 -4.24
C ASP A 19 13.97 -14.80 -4.46
N ASN A 20 14.00 -14.34 -5.72
CA ASN A 20 13.41 -13.07 -6.17
C ASN A 20 12.14 -13.26 -7.00
N THR A 21 11.61 -14.49 -7.07
CA THR A 21 10.47 -14.85 -7.92
C THR A 21 9.19 -15.11 -7.13
N THR A 22 9.33 -15.53 -5.86
CA THR A 22 8.18 -15.81 -5.01
C THR A 22 7.36 -14.55 -4.75
N ARG A 23 6.05 -14.64 -5.02
CA ARG A 23 5.09 -13.57 -4.77
C ARG A 23 4.40 -13.79 -3.44
N LEU A 24 4.25 -12.71 -2.68
CA LEU A 24 3.58 -12.69 -1.39
C LEU A 24 2.36 -11.78 -1.44
N GLU A 25 1.39 -12.10 -0.61
CA GLU A 25 0.22 -11.25 -0.40
C GLU A 25 0.61 -10.12 0.55
N MET A 26 0.41 -8.87 0.12
CA MET A 26 0.63 -7.68 0.96
C MET A 26 -0.39 -7.57 2.10
N ASP A 27 -1.59 -8.12 1.88
CA ASP A 27 -2.70 -8.14 2.82
C ASP A 27 -3.29 -9.56 2.92
N PRO A 28 -2.63 -10.49 3.63
CA PRO A 28 -3.09 -11.87 3.74
C PRO A 28 -4.47 -11.95 4.40
N GLY A 29 -5.41 -12.60 3.70
CA GLY A 29 -6.81 -12.70 4.12
C GLY A 29 -7.74 -11.68 3.45
N SER A 30 -7.21 -10.56 2.96
CA SER A 30 -7.99 -9.54 2.22
C SER A 30 -7.37 -9.12 0.88
N ARG A 31 -6.43 -9.90 0.34
CA ARG A 31 -5.65 -9.56 -0.87
C ARG A 31 -6.43 -9.14 -2.13
N LYS A 32 -7.74 -9.43 -2.19
CA LYS A 32 -8.62 -9.12 -3.33
C LYS A 32 -9.62 -8.00 -3.03
N SER A 33 -9.62 -7.48 -1.81
CA SER A 33 -10.48 -6.40 -1.36
C SER A 33 -9.65 -5.17 -1.04
N PHE A 34 -10.29 -4.01 -1.12
CA PHE A 34 -9.70 -2.75 -0.73
C PHE A 34 -10.40 -2.28 0.55
N ASP A 35 -9.77 -2.50 1.70
CA ASP A 35 -10.35 -2.25 3.00
C ASP A 35 -9.28 -1.90 4.07
N LEU A 36 -9.66 -1.95 5.35
CA LEU A 36 -8.85 -1.58 6.50
C LEU A 36 -7.98 -2.71 7.07
N SER A 37 -8.04 -3.92 6.51
CA SER A 37 -7.29 -5.07 7.04
C SER A 37 -5.78 -4.90 6.92
N TYR A 38 -5.28 -4.24 5.87
CA TYR A 38 -3.90 -3.74 5.79
C TYR A 38 -3.44 -3.06 7.10
N TYR A 39 -4.19 -2.04 7.57
CA TYR A 39 -3.84 -1.30 8.78
C TYR A 39 -3.96 -2.14 10.05
N THR A 40 -4.92 -3.09 10.08
CA THR A 40 -5.05 -4.05 11.17
C THR A 40 -3.82 -4.96 11.27
N LEU A 41 -3.29 -5.41 10.14
CA LEU A 41 -2.07 -6.22 10.07
C LEU A 41 -0.83 -5.43 10.51
N LEU A 42 -0.73 -4.14 10.15
CA LEU A 42 0.36 -3.28 10.61
C LEU A 42 0.41 -3.19 12.14
N LEU A 43 -0.74 -2.99 12.80
CA LEU A 43 -0.80 -2.96 14.28
C LEU A 43 -0.46 -4.31 14.92
N LYS A 44 -0.69 -5.42 14.22
CA LYS A 44 -0.21 -6.76 14.63
C LYS A 44 1.27 -6.99 14.32
N ARG A 45 1.99 -5.98 13.81
CA ARG A 45 3.38 -6.04 13.33
C ARG A 45 3.58 -7.05 12.19
N ARG A 46 2.55 -7.24 11.36
CA ARG A 46 2.51 -8.18 10.22
C ARG A 46 2.57 -7.47 8.86
N GLY A 47 3.10 -6.24 8.79
CA GLY A 47 3.43 -5.58 7.52
C GLY A 47 4.64 -6.23 6.86
N LEU A 48 4.59 -6.41 5.53
CA LEU A 48 5.61 -7.15 4.79
C LEU A 48 6.89 -6.33 4.58
N PHE A 49 6.76 -5.07 4.17
CA PHE A 49 7.92 -4.22 3.92
C PHE A 49 8.30 -3.40 5.15
N GLN A 50 9.59 -3.02 5.21
CA GLN A 50 10.07 -2.11 6.24
C GLN A 50 9.36 -0.75 6.17
N SER A 51 9.03 -0.27 4.97
CA SER A 51 8.26 0.97 4.78
C SER A 51 6.87 0.89 5.40
N ASP A 52 6.21 -0.28 5.34
CA ASP A 52 4.91 -0.49 5.99
C ASP A 52 5.04 -0.47 7.51
N ALA A 53 6.03 -1.20 8.04
CA ALA A 53 6.28 -1.25 9.48
C ALA A 53 6.62 0.14 10.06
N ALA A 54 7.32 0.98 9.29
CA ALA A 54 7.68 2.35 9.68
C ALA A 54 6.45 3.25 9.95
N LEU A 55 5.29 2.97 9.35
CA LEU A 55 4.06 3.71 9.64
C LEU A 55 3.60 3.56 11.10
N THR A 56 4.03 2.49 11.78
CA THR A 56 3.70 2.25 13.18
C THR A 56 4.74 2.77 14.16
N THR A 57 5.93 3.13 13.68
CA THR A 57 7.03 3.66 14.52
C THR A 57 7.00 5.20 14.59
N ASN A 58 6.42 5.86 13.59
CA ASN A 58 6.15 7.29 13.63
C ASN A 58 4.85 7.58 14.41
N SER A 59 4.90 8.47 15.41
CA SER A 59 3.76 8.76 16.29
C SER A 59 2.56 9.38 15.56
N THR A 60 2.81 10.26 14.59
CA THR A 60 1.76 10.90 13.78
C THR A 60 1.05 9.88 12.90
N SER A 61 1.81 9.06 12.17
CA SER A 61 1.25 7.99 11.33
C SER A 61 0.50 6.95 12.17
N LEU A 62 1.04 6.55 13.32
CA LEU A 62 0.39 5.61 14.23
C LEU A 62 -0.96 6.15 14.75
N ALA A 63 -1.03 7.44 15.09
CA ALA A 63 -2.27 8.07 15.53
C ALA A 63 -3.33 8.04 14.42
N LEU A 64 -2.94 8.35 13.18
CA LEU A 64 -3.83 8.27 12.02
C LEU A 64 -4.33 6.83 11.78
N ILE A 65 -3.43 5.83 11.84
CA ILE A 65 -3.81 4.41 11.70
C ILE A 65 -4.89 4.02 12.72
N ARG A 66 -4.70 4.41 13.99
CA ARG A 66 -5.70 4.16 15.04
C ARG A 66 -7.03 4.86 14.75
N GLN A 67 -6.99 6.10 14.28
CA GLN A 67 -8.18 6.84 13.90
C GLN A 67 -8.93 6.14 12.76
N LEU A 68 -8.22 5.74 11.70
CA LEU A 68 -8.80 5.01 10.55
C LEU A 68 -9.52 3.74 10.99
N LEU A 69 -8.92 2.96 11.89
CA LEU A 69 -9.48 1.71 12.40
C LEU A 69 -10.63 1.88 13.40
N SER A 70 -10.66 3.00 14.13
CA SER A 70 -11.70 3.32 15.12
C SER A 70 -12.92 4.04 14.53
N SER A 71 -12.81 4.54 13.30
CA SER A 71 -13.85 5.28 12.59
C SER A 71 -14.65 4.35 11.66
N PRO A 72 -15.84 4.76 11.18
CA PRO A 72 -16.53 4.03 10.13
C PRO A 72 -15.62 3.85 8.90
N PRO A 73 -15.68 2.71 8.18
CA PRO A 73 -14.81 2.45 7.02
C PRO A 73 -14.81 3.57 5.97
N GLN A 74 -15.95 4.27 5.81
CA GLN A 74 -16.08 5.42 4.91
C GLN A 74 -15.03 6.51 5.16
N PHE A 75 -14.61 6.73 6.41
CA PHE A 75 -13.58 7.71 6.73
C PHE A 75 -12.26 7.39 6.01
N PHE A 76 -11.85 6.12 5.98
CA PHE A 76 -10.67 5.71 5.23
C PHE A 76 -10.83 5.94 3.73
N PHE A 77 -11.97 5.54 3.15
CA PHE A 77 -12.22 5.73 1.72
C PHE A 77 -12.20 7.21 1.33
N ASP A 78 -12.76 8.10 2.17
CA ASP A 78 -12.74 9.55 1.93
C ASP A 78 -11.31 10.11 1.99
N GLN A 79 -10.51 9.71 2.97
CA GLN A 79 -9.11 10.15 3.08
C GLN A 79 -8.27 9.59 1.91
N PHE A 80 -8.51 8.34 1.52
CA PHE A 80 -7.83 7.72 0.39
C PHE A 80 -8.18 8.42 -0.91
N ALA A 81 -9.46 8.69 -1.17
CA ALA A 81 -9.91 9.41 -2.36
C ALA A 81 -9.27 10.80 -2.48
N ARG A 82 -9.25 11.58 -1.38
CA ARG A 82 -8.58 12.89 -1.33
C ARG A 82 -7.09 12.79 -1.62
N SER A 83 -6.43 11.75 -1.13
CA SER A 83 -5.00 11.51 -1.35
C SER A 83 -4.70 11.18 -2.80
N ILE A 84 -5.52 10.33 -3.44
CA ILE A 84 -5.37 9.95 -4.84
C ILE A 84 -5.71 11.13 -5.77
N GLU A 85 -6.72 11.93 -5.46
CA GLU A 85 -7.03 13.18 -6.18
C GLU A 85 -5.84 14.14 -6.15
N LYS A 86 -5.24 14.35 -4.97
CA LYS A 86 -4.06 15.20 -4.81
C LYS A 86 -2.86 14.66 -5.60
N MET A 87 -2.64 13.34 -5.57
CA MET A 87 -1.59 12.69 -6.35
C MET A 87 -1.81 12.86 -7.86
N GLY A 88 -3.05 12.72 -8.33
CA GLY A 88 -3.41 12.86 -9.75
C GLY A 88 -3.22 14.27 -10.32
N ARG A 89 -3.01 15.29 -9.47
CA ARG A 89 -2.77 16.68 -9.87
C ARG A 89 -1.29 17.04 -9.99
N ILE A 90 -0.38 16.12 -9.68
CA ILE A 90 1.07 16.38 -9.73
C ILE A 90 1.50 16.49 -11.20
N ASN A 91 2.06 17.65 -11.58
CA ASN A 91 2.72 17.89 -12.88
C ASN A 91 1.86 17.50 -14.11
N VAL A 92 0.55 17.75 -14.04
CA VAL A 92 -0.37 17.45 -15.14
C VAL A 92 -0.12 18.42 -16.29
N LYS A 93 -0.01 17.87 -17.51
CA LYS A 93 0.05 18.66 -18.75
C LYS A 93 -1.35 19.12 -19.14
N THR A 94 -1.51 20.42 -19.39
CA THR A 94 -2.81 21.02 -19.71
C THR A 94 -2.73 21.95 -20.92
N GLY A 95 -3.88 22.34 -21.47
CA GLY A 95 -3.93 23.20 -22.66
C GLY A 95 -3.27 22.53 -23.86
N THR A 96 -2.22 23.15 -24.39
CA THR A 96 -1.45 22.66 -25.53
C THR A 96 -0.16 21.94 -25.14
N GLU A 97 0.06 21.69 -23.85
CA GLU A 97 1.24 20.95 -23.38
C GLU A 97 1.09 19.44 -23.63
N GLY A 98 2.05 18.85 -24.36
CA GLY A 98 2.03 17.43 -24.69
C GLY A 98 1.09 17.08 -25.84
N GLU A 99 0.54 15.86 -25.82
CA GLU A 99 -0.33 15.35 -26.88
C GLU A 99 -1.29 14.28 -26.34
N ILE A 100 -2.42 14.09 -27.03
CA ILE A 100 -3.28 12.93 -26.82
C ILE A 100 -2.72 11.79 -27.66
N ARG A 101 -2.16 10.77 -27.00
CA ARG A 101 -1.55 9.62 -27.69
C ARG A 101 -2.60 8.76 -28.37
N LYS A 102 -2.34 8.38 -29.64
CA LYS A 102 -3.13 7.36 -30.35
C LYS A 102 -2.84 5.96 -29.79
N GLN A 103 -1.61 5.74 -29.36
CA GLN A 103 -1.15 4.51 -28.72
C GLN A 103 -0.31 4.88 -27.50
N CYS A 104 -0.67 4.42 -26.30
CA CYS A 104 -0.01 4.86 -25.06
C CYS A 104 1.50 4.60 -25.02
N ALA A 105 1.97 3.57 -25.74
CA ALA A 105 3.37 3.15 -25.77
C ALA A 105 4.26 3.95 -26.75
N LEU A 106 3.67 4.79 -27.61
CA LEU A 106 4.39 5.52 -28.67
C LEU A 106 4.11 7.02 -28.59
N VAL A 107 5.07 7.82 -29.04
CA VAL A 107 4.88 9.24 -29.34
C VAL A 107 4.24 9.32 -30.73
N ASN A 108 3.28 10.22 -30.93
CA ASN A 108 2.71 10.38 -32.26
C ASN A 108 3.77 10.94 -33.24
N SER A 109 3.67 10.49 -34.48
CA SER A 109 4.48 10.92 -35.63
C SER A 109 3.57 11.45 -36.74
#